data_AF-A0A2A3L8T5-F1
#
_entry.id   AF-A0A2A3L8T5-F1
#
_cell.length_a   1.000
_cell.length_b   1.000
_cell.length_c   1.000
_cell.angle_alpha   90.00
_cell.angle_beta   90.00
_cell.angle_gamma   90.00
#
_symmetry.space_group_name_H-M   'P 1'
#
loop_
_entity.id
_entity.type
_entity.pdbx_description
1 polymer ?
#
loop_
_entity_poly.entity_id
_entity_poly.type
_entity_poly.pdbx_seq_one_letter_code
_entity_poly.pdbx_strand_id
1 'polypeptide(L)'
;WRALLAAAVDLAPHEPIESALVSGLKTEPALDVLAGWLASRIDGPVRRAVGELKVELARSSETIVLSRPQEGRTATLSRTSRPDALLPLARRETGECLAEDLRRLDADEIYQSALEGIEKVQYV
;
A
#
# COMPACT_ATOMS: atom_id res chain seq x y z
N TRP A 1 -4.10 -3.71 3.24
CA TRP A 1 -3.05 -3.15 2.35
C TRP A 1 -1.67 -3.33 2.96
N ARG A 2 -1.25 -2.49 3.92
CA ARG A 2 0.10 -2.53 4.53
C ARG A 2 0.57 -3.93 4.98
N ALA A 3 -0.24 -4.65 5.76
CA ALA A 3 0.12 -5.99 6.24
C ALA A 3 0.34 -7.00 5.09
N LEU A 4 -0.50 -6.95 4.05
CA LEU A 4 -0.35 -7.83 2.88
C LEU A 4 0.89 -7.48 2.06
N LEU A 5 1.19 -6.19 1.89
CA LEU A 5 2.39 -5.74 1.20
C LEU A 5 3.66 -6.15 1.96
N ALA A 6 3.69 -5.94 3.28
CA ALA A 6 4.80 -6.39 4.14
C ALA A 6 5.01 -7.90 4.02
N ALA A 7 3.94 -8.69 4.18
CA ALA A 7 4.01 -10.14 4.04
C ALA A 7 4.47 -10.60 2.64
N ALA A 8 4.10 -9.88 1.58
CA ALA A 8 4.55 -10.20 0.23
C ALA A 8 6.05 -9.94 0.04
N VAL A 9 6.57 -8.86 0.65
CA VAL A 9 7.98 -8.44 0.60
C VAL A 9 8.87 -9.33 1.47
N ASP A 10 8.32 -9.90 2.56
CA ASP A 10 8.99 -10.85 3.47
C ASP A 10 9.26 -12.23 2.85
N LEU A 11 8.84 -12.45 1.61
CA LEU A 11 9.18 -13.65 0.86
C LEU A 11 10.40 -13.40 -0.02
N ALA A 12 11.26 -14.41 -0.15
CA ALA A 12 12.39 -14.41 -1.08
C ALA A 12 11.99 -13.88 -2.48
N PRO A 13 12.86 -13.10 -3.15
CA PRO A 13 14.32 -13.00 -2.94
C PRO A 13 14.79 -11.91 -1.94
N HIS A 14 13.91 -11.20 -1.24
CA HIS A 14 14.26 -10.10 -0.31
C HIS A 14 15.07 -8.95 -0.95
N GLU A 15 14.93 -8.78 -2.26
CA GLU A 15 15.53 -7.67 -2.98
C GLU A 15 14.94 -6.32 -2.53
N PRO A 16 15.73 -5.24 -2.58
CA PRO A 16 15.24 -3.90 -2.30
C PRO A 16 14.13 -3.50 -3.28
N ILE A 17 13.18 -2.70 -2.80
CA ILE A 17 12.13 -2.13 -3.66
C ILE A 17 12.72 -0.91 -4.36
N GLU A 18 12.81 -0.97 -5.68
CA GLU A 18 13.38 0.08 -6.52
C GLU A 18 12.40 1.21 -6.80
N SER A 19 11.09 0.92 -6.83
CA SER A 19 10.04 1.94 -6.93
C SER A 19 8.68 1.38 -6.50
N ALA A 20 7.74 2.28 -6.21
CA ALA A 20 6.35 1.90 -5.97
C ALA A 20 5.36 2.80 -6.71
N LEU A 21 4.20 2.24 -7.04
CA LEU A 21 3.04 2.95 -7.56
C LEU A 21 1.84 2.68 -6.66
N VAL A 22 1.18 3.73 -6.21
CA VAL A 22 -0.13 3.65 -5.54
C VAL A 22 -1.18 4.28 -6.46
N SER A 23 -2.16 3.47 -6.86
CA SER A 23 -3.23 3.87 -7.77
C SER A 23 -4.60 3.67 -7.12
N GLY A 24 -5.54 4.52 -7.52
CA GLY A 24 -6.93 4.49 -7.08
C GLY A 24 -7.61 5.84 -7.27
N LEU A 25 -8.80 6.01 -6.69
CA LEU A 25 -9.58 7.25 -6.85
C LEU A 25 -8.84 8.48 -6.33
N LYS A 26 -9.01 9.62 -7.02
CA LYS A 26 -8.45 10.92 -6.60
C LYS A 26 -8.97 11.38 -5.23
N THR A 27 -10.20 11.01 -4.89
CA THR A 27 -10.91 11.44 -3.68
C THR A 27 -10.66 10.54 -2.47
N GLU A 28 -9.71 9.60 -2.54
CA GLU A 28 -9.44 8.63 -1.49
C GLU A 28 -8.11 8.96 -0.77
N PRO A 29 -8.12 9.83 0.26
CA PRO A 29 -6.89 10.31 0.93
C PRO A 29 -6.10 9.22 1.65
N ALA A 30 -6.77 8.10 1.97
CA ALA A 30 -6.09 6.92 2.52
C ALA A 30 -5.00 6.37 1.58
N LEU A 31 -5.12 6.58 0.26
CA LEU A 31 -4.11 6.20 -0.71
C LEU A 31 -2.90 7.13 -0.71
N ASP A 32 -3.10 8.41 -0.38
CA ASP A 32 -1.99 9.37 -0.23
C ASP A 32 -1.18 9.05 1.03
N VAL A 33 -1.86 8.72 2.14
CA VAL A 33 -1.20 8.23 3.36
C VAL A 33 -0.46 6.90 3.11
N LEU A 34 -1.04 5.99 2.30
CA LEU A 34 -0.38 4.74 1.94
C LEU A 34 0.87 4.99 1.08
N ALA A 35 0.81 5.93 0.14
CA ALA A 35 1.95 6.34 -0.67
C ALA A 35 3.04 6.99 0.19
N GLY A 36 2.66 7.89 1.10
CA GLY A 36 3.58 8.50 2.06
C GLY A 36 4.25 7.47 2.98
N TRP A 37 3.49 6.48 3.46
CA TRP A 37 4.07 5.36 4.22
C TRP A 37 5.08 4.55 3.39
N LEU A 38 4.81 4.25 2.12
CA LEU A 38 5.79 3.60 1.26
C LEU A 38 7.03 4.48 1.07
N ALA A 39 6.84 5.78 0.83
CA ALA A 39 7.94 6.74 0.63
C ALA A 39 8.80 6.93 1.89
N SER A 40 8.26 6.62 3.07
CA SER A 40 9.03 6.60 4.32
C SER A 40 9.77 5.28 4.56
N ARG A 41 9.55 4.25 3.74
CA ARG A 41 10.06 2.88 3.95
C ARG A 41 10.95 2.36 2.83
N ILE A 42 10.91 2.96 1.65
CA ILE A 42 11.73 2.58 0.51
C ILE A 42 12.60 3.76 0.07
N ASP A 43 13.79 3.47 -0.47
CA ASP A 43 14.69 4.50 -1.01
C ASP A 43 14.30 4.96 -2.41
N GLY A 44 13.52 4.14 -3.13
CA GLY A 44 13.06 4.41 -4.48
C GLY A 44 11.90 5.41 -4.58
N PRO A 45 11.62 5.95 -5.79
CA PRO A 45 10.50 6.86 -6.00
C PRO A 45 9.16 6.16 -5.76
N VAL A 46 8.26 6.87 -5.07
CA VAL A 46 6.86 6.47 -4.93
C VAL A 46 5.98 7.40 -5.75
N ARG A 47 5.19 6.81 -6.65
CA ARG A 47 4.24 7.53 -7.50
C ARG A 47 2.81 7.32 -7.02
N ARG A 48 2.00 8.36 -7.10
CA ARG A 48 0.57 8.36 -6.81
C ARG A 48 -0.19 8.70 -8.09
N ALA A 49 -1.02 7.77 -8.58
CA ALA A 49 -1.75 7.93 -9.85
C ALA A 49 -3.26 7.77 -9.68
N VAL A 50 -4.05 8.46 -10.50
CA VAL A 50 -5.51 8.23 -10.57
C VAL A 50 -5.80 7.05 -11.49
N GLY A 51 -6.51 6.03 -10.99
CA GLY A 51 -6.81 4.84 -11.78
C GLY A 51 -7.45 3.71 -10.97
N GLU A 52 -7.19 2.48 -11.41
CA GLU A 52 -7.63 1.27 -10.70
C GLU A 52 -7.00 1.18 -9.30
N LEU A 53 -7.72 0.61 -8.35
CA LEU A 53 -7.25 0.47 -6.98
C LEU A 53 -6.19 -0.65 -6.88
N LYS A 54 -4.93 -0.24 -6.86
CA LYS A 54 -3.78 -1.15 -6.78
C LYS A 54 -2.54 -0.49 -6.17
N VAL A 55 -1.64 -1.34 -5.70
CA VAL A 55 -0.27 -0.99 -5.34
C VAL A 55 0.67 -1.90 -6.11
N GLU A 56 1.68 -1.32 -6.73
CA GLU A 56 2.74 -2.04 -7.42
C GLU A 56 4.08 -1.73 -6.75
N LEU A 57 4.86 -2.78 -6.48
CA LEU A 57 6.22 -2.68 -5.97
C LEU A 57 7.16 -3.33 -6.99
N ALA A 58 8.11 -2.56 -7.50
CA ALA A 58 9.11 -3.06 -8.43
C ALA A 58 10.40 -3.43 -7.66
N ARG A 59 10.90 -4.63 -7.92
CA ARG A 59 12.23 -5.14 -7.54
C ARG A 59 13.00 -5.44 -8.81
N SER A 60 14.31 -5.64 -8.68
CA SER A 60 15.18 -5.98 -9.81
C SER A 60 14.72 -7.23 -10.58
N SER A 61 14.22 -8.25 -9.89
CA SER A 61 13.80 -9.53 -10.52
C SER A 61 12.29 -9.74 -10.63
N GLU A 62 11.48 -8.95 -9.93
CA GLU A 62 10.03 -9.16 -9.87
C GLU A 62 9.23 -7.88 -9.69
N THR A 63 7.96 -7.92 -10.11
CA THR A 63 6.96 -6.93 -9.72
C THR A 63 5.91 -7.60 -8.86
N ILE A 64 5.59 -6.97 -7.73
CA ILE A 64 4.53 -7.40 -6.82
C ILE A 64 3.36 -6.44 -7.01
N VAL A 65 2.20 -6.95 -7.39
CA VAL A 65 0.97 -6.17 -7.56
C VAL A 65 -0.07 -6.65 -6.58
N LEU A 66 -0.55 -5.76 -5.72
CA LEU A 66 -1.73 -5.99 -4.90
C LEU A 66 -2.85 -5.11 -5.45
N SER A 67 -3.91 -5.72 -5.99
CA SER A 67 -5.06 -5.00 -6.54
C SER A 67 -6.35 -5.44 -5.88
N ARG A 68 -7.36 -4.59 -5.89
CA ARG A 68 -8.70 -4.93 -5.41
C ARG A 68 -9.71 -4.09 -6.20
N PRO A 69 -10.81 -4.66 -6.72
CA PRO A 69 -11.89 -3.85 -7.26
C PRO A 69 -12.37 -2.81 -6.23
N GLN A 70 -12.79 -1.63 -6.68
CA GLN A 70 -13.10 -0.50 -5.79
C GLN A 70 -14.12 -0.85 -4.70
N GLU A 71 -15.17 -1.58 -5.09
CA GLU A 71 -16.24 -2.12 -4.25
C GLU A 71 -16.07 -3.61 -3.93
N GLY A 72 -14.93 -4.19 -4.30
CA GLY A 72 -14.61 -5.59 -4.08
C GLY A 72 -14.18 -5.89 -2.65
N ARG A 73 -14.38 -7.14 -2.23
CA ARG A 73 -13.94 -7.66 -0.92
C ARG A 73 -12.72 -8.57 -1.01
N THR A 74 -12.34 -8.95 -2.23
CA THR A 74 -11.22 -9.84 -2.51
C THR A 74 -10.16 -9.08 -3.27
N ALA A 75 -8.94 -9.09 -2.74
CA ALA A 75 -7.77 -8.58 -3.40
C ALA A 75 -7.05 -9.71 -4.16
N THR A 76 -6.37 -9.34 -5.24
CA THR A 76 -5.48 -10.22 -5.99
C THR A 76 -4.04 -9.78 -5.72
N LEU A 77 -3.22 -10.73 -5.30
CA LEU A 77 -1.77 -10.57 -5.18
C LEU A 77 -1.11 -11.32 -6.35
N SER A 78 -0.53 -10.56 -7.28
CA SER A 78 0.20 -11.07 -8.45
C SER A 78 1.69 -10.84 -8.27
N ARG A 79 2.50 -11.84 -8.68
CA ARG A 79 3.97 -11.76 -8.67
C ARG A 79 4.54 -12.39 -9.92
N THR A 80 5.66 -11.87 -10.39
CA THR A 80 6.38 -12.45 -11.53
C THR A 80 6.64 -13.94 -11.30
N SER A 81 6.27 -14.76 -12.28
CA SER A 81 6.50 -16.22 -12.27
C SER A 81 5.85 -16.98 -11.11
N ARG A 82 4.81 -16.42 -10.49
CA ARG A 82 3.97 -17.11 -9.48
C ARG A 82 2.49 -16.98 -9.83
N PRO A 83 1.65 -17.97 -9.49
CA PRO A 83 0.21 -17.85 -9.66
C PRO A 83 -0.35 -16.76 -8.73
N ASP A 84 -1.44 -16.14 -9.19
CA ASP A 84 -2.17 -15.15 -8.40
C ASP A 84 -2.74 -15.76 -7.12
N ALA A 85 -2.63 -15.02 -6.02
CA ALA A 85 -3.27 -15.36 -4.76
C ALA A 85 -4.47 -14.44 -4.50
N LEU A 86 -5.60 -15.03 -4.13
CA LEU A 86 -6.81 -14.30 -3.74
C LEU A 86 -6.85 -14.15 -2.21
N LEU A 87 -6.98 -12.92 -1.74
CA LEU A 87 -6.88 -12.58 -0.33
C LEU A 87 -8.10 -11.77 0.12
N PRO A 88 -8.68 -12.05 1.30
CA PRO A 88 -9.75 -11.23 1.83
C PRO A 88 -9.20 -9.83 2.18
N LEU A 89 -9.80 -8.79 1.59
CA LEU A 89 -9.45 -7.40 1.83
C LEU A 89 -10.71 -6.53 1.75
N ALA A 90 -11.73 -6.86 2.55
CA ALA A 90 -12.95 -6.08 2.62
C ALA A 90 -12.68 -4.66 3.15
N ARG A 91 -13.47 -3.68 2.67
CA ARG A 91 -13.55 -2.37 3.33
C ARG A 91 -14.12 -2.58 4.73
N ARG A 92 -13.56 -1.89 5.71
CA ARG A 92 -14.09 -1.84 7.07
C ARG A 92 -14.99 -0.63 7.23
N GLU A 93 -15.93 -0.72 8.15
CA GLU A 93 -16.79 0.41 8.45
C GLU A 93 -16.01 1.50 9.20
N THR A 94 -16.37 2.76 8.97
CA THR A 94 -15.70 3.91 9.61
C THR A 94 -15.74 3.81 11.14
N GLY A 95 -16.86 3.34 11.71
CA GLY A 95 -16.99 3.14 13.15
C GLY A 95 -15.99 2.13 13.71
N GLU A 96 -15.73 1.03 13.00
CA GLU A 96 -14.73 0.04 13.39
C GLU A 96 -13.30 0.60 13.33
N CYS A 97 -12.99 1.37 12.28
CA CYS A 97 -11.69 2.04 12.16
C CYS A 97 -11.47 3.04 13.30
N LEU A 98 -12.46 3.88 13.60
CA LEU A 98 -12.36 4.87 14.68
C LEU A 98 -12.26 4.21 16.05
N ALA A 99 -13.08 3.18 16.30
CA ALA A 99 -13.02 2.44 17.55
C ALA A 99 -11.64 1.79 17.76
N GLU A 100 -10.98 1.35 16.68
CA GLU A 100 -9.61 0.86 16.74
C GLU A 100 -8.59 1.95 17.08
N ASP A 101 -8.64 3.09 16.40
CA ASP A 101 -7.71 4.20 16.63
C ASP A 101 -7.83 4.72 18.07
N LEU A 102 -9.05 4.79 18.62
CA LEU A 102 -9.31 5.21 20.00
C LEU A 102 -8.79 4.23 21.06
N ARG A 103 -8.40 2.99 20.71
CA ARG A 103 -7.83 2.04 21.68
C ARG A 103 -6.44 2.45 22.15
N ARG A 104 -5.72 3.28 21.38
CA ARG A 104 -4.36 3.71 21.72
C ARG A 104 -4.18 5.18 21.37
N LEU A 105 -4.19 6.02 22.40
CA LEU A 105 -4.09 7.48 22.29
C LEU A 105 -2.65 8.02 22.37
N ASP A 106 -1.65 7.14 22.32
CA ASP A 106 -0.25 7.52 22.28
C ASP A 106 0.13 8.07 20.89
N ALA A 107 1.29 8.71 20.79
CA ALA A 107 1.81 9.18 19.51
C ALA A 107 1.93 8.01 18.50
N ASP A 108 1.38 8.21 17.30
CA ASP A 108 1.55 7.28 16.19
C ASP A 108 2.70 7.72 15.29
N GLU A 109 3.92 7.30 15.65
CA GLU A 109 5.13 7.56 14.88
C GLU A 109 5.04 7.05 13.44
N ILE A 110 4.29 5.96 13.20
CA ILE A 110 4.16 5.38 11.87
C ILE A 110 3.26 6.25 10.99
N TYR A 111 2.17 6.76 11.56
CA TYR A 111 1.32 7.71 10.89
C TYR A 111 2.06 9.03 10.65
N GLN A 112 2.83 9.52 11.63
CA GLN A 112 3.68 10.69 11.46
C GLN A 112 4.66 10.51 10.29
N SER A 113 5.44 9.43 10.27
CA SER A 113 6.38 9.15 9.17
C SER A 113 5.67 9.01 7.82
N ALA A 114 4.45 8.48 7.80
CA ALA A 114 3.65 8.40 6.58
C ALA A 114 3.24 9.80 6.08
N LEU A 115 2.82 10.69 6.98
CA LEU A 115 2.49 12.08 6.64
C LEU A 115 3.72 12.85 6.15
N GLU A 116 4.85 12.75 6.83
CA GLU A 116 6.13 13.34 6.38
C GLU A 116 6.55 12.78 5.02
N GLY A 117 6.31 11.49 4.79
CA GLY A 117 6.61 10.82 3.52
C GLY A 117 5.77 11.32 2.34
N ILE A 118 4.61 11.94 2.56
CA ILE A 118 3.76 12.48 1.49
C ILE A 118 4.53 13.53 0.67
N GLU A 119 5.41 14.32 1.29
CA GLU A 119 6.21 15.33 0.61
C GLU A 119 7.16 14.75 -0.45
N LYS A 120 7.48 13.46 -0.35
CA LYS A 120 8.35 12.73 -1.29
C LYS A 120 7.57 12.04 -2.41
N VAL A 121 6.23 12.04 -2.35
CA VAL A 121 5.37 11.34 -3.30
C VAL A 121 5.25 12.14 -4.61
N GLN A 122 5.44 11.45 -5.73
CA GLN A 122 5.28 12.02 -7.06
C GLN A 122 3.85 11.78 -7.56
N TYR A 123 3.07 12.85 -7.71
CA TYR A 123 1.70 12.76 -8.21
C TYR A 123 1.70 12.81 -9.75
N VAL A 124 1.14 11.76 -10.38
CA VAL A 124 1.17 11.54 -11.83
C VAL A 124 -0.21 11.26 -12.42
#